data_AF-A0A6A6UAF4-F1
#
_entry.id   AF-A0A6A6UAF4-F1
#
_cell.length_a   1.000
_cell.length_b   1.000
_cell.length_c   1.000
_cell.angle_alpha   90.00
_cell.angle_beta   90.00
_cell.angle_gamma   90.00
#
_symmetry.space_group_name_H-M   'P 1'
#
loop_
_entity.id
_entity.type
_entity.pdbx_description
1 polymer ?
#
loop_
_entity_poly.entity_id
_entity_poly.type
_entity_poly.pdbx_seq_one_letter_code
_entity_poly.pdbx_strand_id
1 'polypeptide(L)' 'MKYLTLLNIILAILPFISADNAATADCCFPVSDDRNRLYCADGTLGTPYCGKGGCNRFGCNCDGGNH' A
#
# COMPACT_ATOMS: atom_id res chain seq x y z
N MET A 1 -23.77 -34.98 12.21
CA MET A 1 -24.32 -33.73 12.80
C MET A 1 -23.21 -32.78 13.31
N LYS A 2 -22.19 -33.25 14.05
CA LYS A 2 -21.04 -32.43 14.51
C LYS A 2 -20.28 -31.66 13.41
N TYR A 3 -20.09 -32.27 12.25
CA TYR A 3 -19.38 -31.61 11.12
C TYR A 3 -20.20 -30.52 10.45
N LEU A 4 -21.53 -30.66 10.45
CA LEU A 4 -22.44 -29.66 9.87
C LEU A 4 -22.49 -28.40 10.74
N THR A 5 -22.44 -28.55 12.07
CA THR A 5 -22.33 -27.43 13.00
C THR A 5 -20.99 -26.69 12.86
N LEU A 6 -19.88 -27.38 12.63
CA LEU A 6 -18.58 -26.75 12.41
C LEU A 6 -18.54 -25.95 11.09
N LEU A 7 -19.12 -26.50 10.02
CA LEU A 7 -19.20 -25.82 8.73
C LEU A 7 -19.97 -24.49 8.81
N ASN A 8 -21.08 -24.48 9.54
CA ASN A 8 -21.88 -23.26 9.74
C ASN A 8 -21.15 -22.20 10.57
N ILE A 9 -20.36 -22.62 11.57
CA ILE A 9 -19.54 -21.70 12.36
C ILE A 9 -18.49 -21.05 11.46
N ILE A 10 -17.74 -21.84 10.67
CA ILE A 10 -16.71 -21.33 9.75
C ILE A 10 -17.29 -20.33 8.75
N LEU A 11 -18.45 -20.64 8.16
CA LEU A 11 -19.10 -19.76 7.18
C LEU A 11 -19.54 -18.41 7.79
N ALA A 12 -19.92 -18.41 9.08
CA ALA A 12 -20.32 -17.21 9.80
C ALA A 12 -19.14 -16.28 10.13
N ILE A 13 -17.90 -16.78 10.20
CA ILE A 13 -16.72 -15.97 10.57
C ILE A 13 -16.03 -15.35 9.35
N LEU A 14 -16.28 -15.84 8.13
CA LEU A 14 -15.71 -15.33 6.88
C LEU A 14 -15.78 -13.80 6.70
N PRO A 15 -16.90 -13.11 6.97
CA PRO A 15 -16.99 -11.66 6.77
C PRO A 15 -16.18 -10.85 7.78
N PHE A 16 -15.72 -11.46 8.87
CA PHE A 16 -14.87 -10.81 9.88
C PHE A 16 -13.37 -10.98 9.60
N ILE A 17 -13.01 -11.80 8.60
CA ILE A 17 -11.65 -11.92 8.07
C ILE A 17 -11.51 -10.94 6.91
N SER A 18 -11.90 -9.69 7.10
CA SER A 18 -11.46 -8.60 6.23
C SER A 18 -10.05 -8.24 6.66
N ALA A 19 -9.05 -8.66 5.87
CA ALA A 19 -7.69 -8.18 6.02
C ALA A 19 -7.72 -6.65 5.92
N ASP A 20 -7.53 -6.01 7.05
CA ASP A 20 -7.22 -4.61 7.19
C ASP A 20 -5.87 -4.36 6.51
N ASN A 21 -5.90 -4.15 5.20
CA ASN A 21 -4.94 -3.22 4.62
C ASN A 21 -5.30 -1.87 5.24
N ALA A 22 -4.68 -1.59 6.38
CA ALA A 22 -4.77 -0.31 7.07
C ALA A 22 -4.74 0.78 5.99
N ALA A 23 -5.70 1.69 6.03
CA ALA A 23 -5.75 2.86 5.16
C ALA A 23 -4.63 3.85 5.53
N THR A 24 -3.40 3.38 5.70
CA THR A 24 -2.21 4.19 5.66
C THR A 24 -2.13 4.72 4.24
N ALA A 25 -2.20 6.04 4.09
CA ALA A 25 -1.99 6.67 2.80
C ALA A 25 -0.66 6.15 2.22
N ASP A 26 -0.71 5.56 1.03
CA ASP A 26 0.50 5.08 0.36
C ASP A 26 1.30 6.31 -0.06
N CYS A 27 2.46 6.50 0.55
CA CYS A 27 3.29 7.67 0.34
C CYS A 27 4.46 7.33 -0.56
N CYS A 28 4.74 8.23 -1.49
CA CYS A 28 5.67 7.97 -2.59
C CYS A 28 6.98 8.71 -2.37
N PHE A 29 7.70 8.40 -1.29
CA PHE A 29 8.97 9.07 -0.99
C PHE A 29 10.15 8.40 -1.70
N PRO A 30 11.07 9.18 -2.30
CA PRO A 30 12.31 8.64 -2.84
C PRO A 30 13.25 8.15 -1.74
N VAL A 31 14.15 7.26 -2.10
CA VAL A 31 15.29 6.84 -1.27
C VAL A 31 16.52 7.68 -1.60
N SER A 32 17.34 7.97 -0.59
CA SER A 32 18.63 8.65 -0.77
C SER A 32 19.75 7.65 -0.94
N ASP A 33 20.68 7.93 -1.85
CA ASP A 33 21.97 7.23 -1.93
C ASP A 33 23.05 7.86 -1.01
N ASP A 34 24.26 7.28 -1.00
CA ASP A 34 25.43 7.76 -0.25
C ASP A 34 25.91 9.17 -0.67
N ARG A 35 25.43 9.67 -1.82
CA ARG A 35 25.75 10.99 -2.36
C ARG A 35 24.58 11.98 -2.22
N ASN A 36 23.58 11.64 -1.40
CA ASN A 36 22.39 12.46 -1.15
C ASN A 36 21.54 12.73 -2.42
N ARG A 37 21.55 11.80 -3.38
CA ARG A 37 20.68 11.85 -4.56
C ARG A 37 19.42 11.05 -4.28
N LEU A 38 18.27 11.62 -4.66
CA LEU A 38 16.96 11.01 -4.48
C LEU A 38 16.61 10.14 -5.68
N TYR A 39 16.24 8.89 -5.42
CA TYR A 39 15.88 7.91 -6.43
C TYR A 39 14.55 7.23 -6.11
N CYS A 40 13.83 6.89 -7.18
CA CYS A 40 12.61 6.08 -7.14
C CYS A 40 12.93 4.58 -7.25
N ALA A 41 11.93 3.70 -7.07
CA ALA A 41 12.16 2.26 -7.02
C ALA A 41 12.63 1.70 -8.38
N ASP A 42 12.22 2.33 -9.48
CA ASP A 42 12.67 2.07 -10.84
C ASP A 42 14.07 2.64 -11.17
N GLY A 43 14.71 3.36 -10.24
CA GLY A 43 16.02 3.96 -10.42
C GLY A 43 16.02 5.32 -11.13
N THR A 44 14.85 5.89 -11.44
CA THR A 44 14.74 7.27 -11.93
C THR A 44 15.02 8.28 -10.82
N LEU A 45 15.35 9.53 -11.19
CA LEU A 45 15.56 10.60 -10.22
C LEU A 45 14.22 11.01 -9.58
N GLY A 46 14.15 10.93 -8.25
CA GLY A 46 12.99 11.37 -7.50
C GLY A 46 12.84 12.89 -7.51
N THR A 47 11.62 13.37 -7.76
CA THR A 47 11.32 14.82 -7.77
C THR A 47 10.12 15.12 -6.88
N PRO A 48 10.36 15.83 -5.77
CA PRO A 48 10.30 15.36 -4.36
C PRO A 48 9.59 14.04 -4.00
N TYR A 49 8.78 13.46 -4.89
CA TYR A 49 8.06 12.21 -4.74
C TYR A 49 8.29 11.28 -5.96
N CYS A 50 7.93 10.02 -5.81
CA CYS A 50 8.02 8.93 -6.80
C CYS A 50 6.64 8.42 -7.21
N GLY A 51 5.65 9.30 -7.23
CA GLY A 51 4.31 8.98 -7.71
C GLY A 51 4.27 8.94 -9.22
N LYS A 52 3.64 7.91 -9.80
CA LYS A 52 3.44 7.81 -11.27
C LYS A 52 2.57 8.94 -11.83
N GLY A 53 1.66 9.46 -11.02
CA GLY A 53 0.73 10.53 -11.38
C GLY A 53 0.58 11.56 -10.26
N GLY A 54 -0.54 12.30 -10.29
CA GLY A 54 -0.80 13.36 -9.32
C GLY A 54 -0.90 12.82 -7.90
N CYS A 55 -0.17 13.42 -6.98
CA CYS A 55 -0.23 13.13 -5.55
C CYS A 55 -0.99 14.21 -4.79
N ASN A 56 -1.44 13.90 -3.57
CA ASN A 56 -1.89 14.94 -2.65
C ASN A 56 -0.70 15.83 -2.19
N ARG A 57 -1.00 16.91 -1.46
CA ARG A 57 0.02 17.89 -0.99
C ARG A 57 1.12 17.32 -0.08
N PHE A 58 0.96 16.09 0.40
CA PHE A 58 1.90 15.40 1.28
C PHE A 58 2.75 14.38 0.52
N GLY A 59 2.53 14.19 -0.79
CA GLY A 59 3.20 13.16 -1.58
C GLY A 59 2.67 11.76 -1.36
N CYS A 60 1.40 11.66 -0.93
CA CYS A 60 0.72 10.38 -0.74
C CYS A 60 -0.53 10.29 -1.62
N ASN A 61 -1.10 9.09 -1.71
CA ASN A 61 -2.24 8.77 -2.57
C ASN A 61 -2.01 9.25 -4.01
N CYS A 62 -0.83 8.93 -4.56
CA CYS A 62 -0.51 9.26 -5.92
C CYS A 62 -1.29 8.39 -6.90
N ASP A 63 -1.81 9.00 -7.97
CA ASP A 63 -2.45 8.25 -9.05
C ASP A 63 -1.46 7.22 -9.63
N GLY A 64 -1.84 5.94 -9.63
CA GLY A 64 -0.99 4.84 -10.09
C GLY A 64 0.08 4.38 -9.08
N GLY A 65 0.15 4.99 -7.90
CA GLY A 65 1.07 4.62 -6.82
C GLY A 65 2.54 4.94 -7.13
N ASN A 66 3.44 4.15 -6.53
CA ASN A 66 4.88 4.30 -6.66
C ASN A 66 5.45 3.80 -8.01
N HIS A 67 6.51 4.45 -8.49
CA HIS A 67 7.42 3.91 -9.51
C HIS A 67 8.84 3.73 -8.99
#